data_AF-A0AAN9VPB4-F1
#
_entry.id   AF-A0AAN9VPB4-F1
#
_cell.length_a   1.000
_cell.length_b   1.000
_cell.length_c   1.000
_cell.angle_alpha   90.00
_cell.angle_beta   90.00
_cell.angle_gamma   90.00
#
_symmetry.space_group_name_H-M   'P 1'
#
loop_
_entity.id
_entity.type
_entity.pdbx_description
1 polymer ?
#
loop_
_entity_poly.entity_id
_entity_poly.type
_entity_poly.pdbx_seq_one_letter_code
_entity_poly.pdbx_strand_id
1 'polypeptide(L)'
;MINNFILTFFSIIKKLLSENGLDFSYKHFYLSCKEEVERCKRRDLLEEMLAEMTGEFPDLSTVFVKERDIYLTHSLQVAASIPVSCPTGVQPPRVVGVVGIGHVPGIVQRWGKVHQEDIPPLLYIPPPTLTSRIVRIGAKLSVVGLVLWGCSRILPIPKVYPKLSELKTVVQNVFQ
;
A
#
# COMPACT_ATOMS: atom_id res chain seq x y z
N MET A 1 -30.32 22.49 -23.38
CA MET A 1 -30.98 22.40 -22.04
C MET A 1 -30.26 21.46 -21.07
N ILE A 2 -29.64 20.37 -21.53
CA ILE A 2 -28.90 19.39 -20.68
C ILE A 2 -27.64 19.98 -20.03
N ASN A 3 -26.89 20.83 -20.74
CA ASN A 3 -25.64 21.41 -20.22
C ASN A 3 -25.86 22.33 -19.02
N ASN A 4 -26.96 23.09 -19.00
CA ASN A 4 -27.27 23.97 -17.86
C ASN A 4 -27.67 23.16 -16.62
N PHE A 5 -28.36 22.02 -16.79
CA PHE A 5 -28.69 21.15 -15.65
C PHE A 5 -27.44 20.50 -15.04
N ILE A 6 -26.51 20.02 -15.87
CA ILE A 6 -25.24 19.45 -15.42
C ILE A 6 -24.38 20.49 -14.71
N LEU A 7 -24.25 21.71 -15.27
CA LEU A 7 -23.46 22.77 -14.65
C LEU A 7 -24.10 23.27 -13.34
N THR A 8 -25.43 23.34 -13.27
CA THR A 8 -26.13 23.73 -12.03
C THR A 8 -26.00 22.64 -10.97
N PHE A 9 -26.06 21.36 -11.36
CA PHE A 9 -25.83 20.23 -10.47
C PHE A 9 -24.39 20.21 -9.91
N PHE A 10 -23.38 20.41 -10.76
CA PHE A 10 -21.98 20.53 -10.31
C PHE A 10 -21.75 21.76 -9.41
N SER A 11 -22.43 22.88 -9.69
CA SER A 11 -22.35 24.09 -8.86
C SER A 11 -23.00 23.91 -7.48
N ILE A 12 -24.15 23.22 -7.42
CA ILE A 12 -24.83 22.86 -6.16
C ILE A 12 -24.00 21.85 -5.35
N ILE A 13 -23.39 20.85 -6.00
CA ILE A 13 -22.48 19.90 -5.35
C ILE A 13 -21.23 20.61 -4.82
N LYS A 14 -20.63 21.54 -5.58
CA LYS A 14 -19.49 22.34 -5.13
C LYS A 14 -19.85 23.28 -3.97
N LYS A 15 -21.07 23.84 -3.96
CA LYS A 15 -21.58 24.70 -2.89
C LYS A 15 -21.91 23.90 -1.62
N LEU A 16 -22.48 22.70 -1.75
CA LEU A 16 -22.72 21.78 -0.63
C LEU A 16 -21.43 21.19 -0.05
N LEU A 17 -20.39 20.97 -0.88
CA LEU A 17 -19.05 20.59 -0.42
C LEU A 17 -18.33 21.77 0.27
N SER A 18 -18.60 23.01 -0.16
CA SER A 18 -18.05 24.24 0.42
C SER A 18 -18.72 24.61 1.76
N GLU A 19 -20.04 24.44 1.89
CA GLU A 19 -20.80 24.75 3.12
C GLU A 19 -20.61 23.71 4.24
N ASN A 20 -20.17 22.48 3.92
CA ASN A 20 -19.92 21.41 4.91
C ASN A 20 -18.43 21.26 5.29
N GLY A 21 -17.62 22.32 5.19
CA GLY A 21 -16.34 22.40 5.89
C GLY A 21 -15.13 21.79 5.17
N LEU A 22 -15.20 21.47 3.88
CA LEU A 22 -14.04 20.92 3.17
C LEU A 22 -12.91 21.93 2.93
N ASP A 23 -13.18 23.23 2.77
CA ASP A 23 -12.10 24.22 2.59
C ASP A 23 -11.32 24.49 3.89
N PHE A 24 -12.02 24.50 5.03
CA PHE A 24 -11.40 24.50 6.35
C PHE A 24 -10.64 23.18 6.59
N SER A 25 -11.22 22.05 6.18
CA SER A 25 -10.58 20.74 6.29
C SER A 25 -9.33 20.61 5.44
N TYR A 26 -9.25 21.15 4.21
CA TYR A 26 -8.05 21.03 3.38
C TYR A 26 -6.89 21.90 3.88
N LYS A 27 -7.17 23.12 4.34
CA LYS A 27 -6.15 24.00 4.91
C LYS A 27 -5.70 23.52 6.31
N HIS A 28 -6.62 22.99 7.11
CA HIS A 28 -6.33 22.35 8.38
C HIS A 28 -5.61 21.00 8.18
N PHE A 29 -5.94 20.22 7.15
CA PHE A 29 -5.28 18.94 6.82
C PHE A 29 -3.87 19.16 6.27
N TYR A 30 -3.60 20.24 5.53
CA TYR A 30 -2.24 20.54 5.04
C TYR A 30 -1.33 21.13 6.15
N LEU A 31 -1.87 21.97 7.04
CA LEU A 31 -1.13 22.44 8.22
C LEU A 31 -0.90 21.30 9.23
N SER A 32 -1.94 20.50 9.48
CA SER A 32 -1.85 19.28 10.30
C SER A 32 -0.85 18.32 9.68
N CYS A 33 -0.84 18.05 8.37
CA CYS A 33 0.17 17.18 7.76
C CYS A 33 1.61 17.68 7.96
N LYS A 34 1.87 19.00 7.95
CA LYS A 34 3.22 19.52 8.21
C LYS A 34 3.62 19.42 9.69
N GLU A 35 2.70 19.71 10.61
CA GLU A 35 2.90 19.59 12.06
C GLU A 35 2.95 18.12 12.51
N GLU A 36 2.19 17.25 11.85
CA GLU A 36 2.15 15.79 12.03
C GLU A 36 3.40 15.11 11.42
N VAL A 37 3.94 15.61 10.31
CA VAL A 37 5.25 15.18 9.78
C VAL A 37 6.39 15.61 10.71
N GLU A 38 6.31 16.79 11.34
CA GLU A 38 7.25 17.24 12.37
C GLU A 38 7.08 16.50 13.71
N ARG A 39 5.85 16.10 14.08
CA ARG A 39 5.57 15.18 15.19
C ARG A 39 6.04 13.76 14.91
N CYS A 40 6.02 13.30 13.67
CA CYS A 40 6.57 12.01 13.25
C CYS A 40 8.11 11.96 13.37
N LYS A 41 8.79 13.11 13.48
CA LYS A 41 10.20 13.19 13.90
C LYS A 41 10.39 13.02 15.42
N ARG A 42 9.36 13.26 16.24
CA ARG A 42 9.37 12.91 17.66
C ARG A 42 8.97 11.45 17.78
N ARG A 43 9.95 10.64 18.17
CA ARG A 43 9.85 9.18 18.36
C ARG A 43 8.59 8.79 19.15
N ASP A 44 8.19 9.65 20.08
CA ASP A 44 7.10 9.45 21.03
C ASP A 44 5.73 9.13 20.40
N LEU A 45 5.33 9.70 19.25
CA LEU A 45 3.97 9.49 18.71
C LEU A 45 3.84 8.21 17.87
N LEU A 46 4.91 7.83 17.16
CA LEU A 46 5.01 6.49 16.56
C LEU A 46 5.16 5.42 17.63
N GLU A 47 5.89 5.71 18.70
CA GLU A 47 6.09 4.82 19.84
C GLU A 47 4.80 4.66 20.67
N GLU A 48 3.95 5.69 20.77
CA GLU A 48 2.65 5.67 21.46
C GLU A 48 1.56 4.97 20.63
N MET A 49 1.49 5.19 19.31
CA MET A 49 0.60 4.42 18.43
C MET A 49 1.06 2.95 18.27
N LEU A 50 2.37 2.69 18.30
CA LEU A 50 2.90 1.33 18.42
C LEU A 50 2.61 0.77 19.81
N ALA A 51 2.74 1.54 20.90
CA ALA A 51 2.43 1.08 22.26
C ALA A 51 0.98 0.61 22.39
N GLU A 52 0.04 1.39 21.86
CA GLU A 52 -1.40 1.06 21.85
C GLU A 52 -1.72 -0.21 21.03
N MET A 53 -0.92 -0.52 19.99
CA MET A 53 -1.04 -1.75 19.17
C MET A 53 -0.11 -2.90 19.60
N THR A 54 0.92 -2.65 20.41
CA THR A 54 1.93 -3.64 20.87
C THR A 54 1.48 -4.42 22.10
N GLY A 55 0.24 -4.26 22.53
CA GLY A 55 -0.39 -5.23 23.44
C GLY A 55 -0.39 -6.66 22.87
N GLU A 56 -0.29 -6.84 21.54
CA GLU A 56 -0.31 -8.16 20.91
C GLU A 56 1.03 -8.66 20.33
N PHE A 57 1.99 -7.82 19.89
CA PHE A 57 3.23 -8.34 19.27
C PHE A 57 4.49 -7.43 19.40
N PRO A 58 5.10 -7.30 20.60
CA PRO A 58 6.39 -6.62 20.78
C PRO A 58 7.57 -7.34 20.10
N ASP A 59 7.43 -8.63 19.80
CA ASP A 59 8.46 -9.42 19.12
C ASP A 59 8.66 -9.01 17.65
N LEU A 60 7.63 -8.50 16.97
CA LEU A 60 7.73 -8.17 15.54
C LEU A 60 8.65 -6.97 15.27
N SER A 61 8.60 -5.91 16.09
CA SER A 61 9.45 -4.73 15.89
C SER A 61 10.93 -5.08 16.09
N THR A 62 11.24 -5.91 17.09
CA THR A 62 12.60 -6.39 17.32
C THR A 62 13.05 -7.35 16.22
N VAL A 63 12.19 -8.24 15.72
CA VAL A 63 12.51 -9.14 14.61
C VAL A 63 12.78 -8.36 13.32
N PHE A 64 11.91 -7.41 12.95
CA PHE A 64 12.08 -6.61 11.73
C PHE A 64 13.33 -5.72 11.74
N VAL A 65 13.70 -5.13 12.89
CA VAL A 65 14.92 -4.32 13.00
C VAL A 65 16.16 -5.22 12.96
N LYS A 66 16.11 -6.38 13.65
CA LYS A 66 17.21 -7.34 13.64
C LYS A 66 17.48 -7.86 12.23
N GLU A 67 16.49 -8.29 11.48
CA GLU A 67 16.66 -8.79 10.11
C GLU A 67 17.30 -7.73 9.20
N ARG A 68 16.84 -6.48 9.29
CA ARG A 68 17.42 -5.36 8.54
C ARG A 68 18.87 -5.11 8.91
N ASP A 69 19.23 -5.19 10.19
CA ASP A 69 20.61 -5.03 10.65
C ASP A 69 21.53 -6.15 10.13
N ILE A 70 21.05 -7.39 10.00
CA ILE A 70 21.81 -8.50 9.37
C ILE A 70 22.12 -8.13 7.93
N TYR A 71 21.10 -7.75 7.16
CA TYR A 71 21.26 -7.42 5.76
C TYR A 71 22.21 -6.23 5.53
N LEU A 72 22.04 -5.16 6.32
CA LEU A 72 22.90 -3.97 6.23
C LEU A 72 24.35 -4.28 6.59
N THR A 73 24.57 -5.09 7.63
CA THR A 73 25.92 -5.52 8.04
C THR A 73 26.59 -6.34 6.93
N HIS A 74 25.88 -7.32 6.39
CA HIS A 74 26.39 -8.14 5.28
C HIS A 74 26.70 -7.30 4.04
N SER A 75 25.82 -6.37 3.67
CA SER A 75 26.05 -5.48 2.51
C SER A 75 27.32 -4.65 2.67
N LEU A 76 27.57 -4.10 3.87
CA LEU A 76 28.79 -3.36 4.18
C LEU A 76 30.04 -4.25 4.18
N GLN A 77 29.94 -5.48 4.71
CA GLN A 77 31.05 -6.44 4.67
C GLN A 77 31.41 -6.85 3.24
N VAL A 78 30.41 -7.11 2.40
CA VAL A 78 30.62 -7.40 0.98
C VAL A 78 31.30 -6.21 0.30
N ALA A 79 30.81 -4.99 0.50
CA ALA A 79 31.45 -3.80 -0.05
C ALA A 79 32.91 -3.64 0.41
N ALA A 80 33.20 -3.94 1.69
CA ALA A 80 34.54 -3.90 2.26
C ALA A 80 35.44 -5.08 1.86
N SER A 81 34.89 -6.11 1.21
CA SER A 81 35.65 -7.28 0.75
C SER A 81 36.13 -7.16 -0.69
N ILE A 82 35.63 -6.18 -1.45
CA ILE A 82 35.97 -5.98 -2.86
C ILE A 82 37.36 -5.32 -2.96
N PRO A 83 38.39 -6.01 -3.48
CA PRO A 83 39.73 -5.45 -3.59
C PRO A 83 39.76 -4.30 -4.60
N VAL A 84 40.51 -3.25 -4.30
CA VAL A 84 40.72 -2.12 -5.21
C VAL A 84 42.07 -2.27 -5.89
N SER A 85 42.05 -2.50 -7.20
CA SER A 85 43.26 -2.54 -8.02
C SER A 85 43.76 -1.13 -8.25
N CYS A 86 45.00 -0.85 -7.84
CA CYS A 86 45.68 0.41 -8.07
C CYS A 86 46.96 0.18 -8.90
N PRO A 87 47.50 1.21 -9.58
CA PRO A 87 48.76 1.11 -10.33
C PRO A 87 49.95 0.62 -9.49
N THR A 88 49.89 0.81 -8.18
CA THR A 88 50.90 0.42 -7.18
C THR A 88 50.64 -0.94 -6.53
N GLY A 89 49.60 -1.68 -6.93
CA GLY A 89 49.23 -2.99 -6.38
C GLY A 89 47.77 -3.09 -5.92
N VAL A 90 47.42 -4.21 -5.30
CA VAL A 90 46.08 -4.44 -4.72
C VAL A 90 46.02 -3.83 -3.33
N GLN A 91 45.10 -2.90 -3.10
CA GLN A 91 44.89 -2.26 -1.80
C GLN A 91 43.56 -2.69 -1.17
N PRO A 92 43.48 -2.77 0.17
CA PRO A 92 42.22 -2.99 0.84
C PRO A 92 41.27 -1.81 0.59
N PRO A 93 39.98 -2.07 0.29
CA PRO A 93 39.02 -1.01 0.05
C PRO A 93 38.77 -0.18 1.31
N ARG A 94 38.61 1.13 1.14
CA ARG A 94 38.06 2.01 2.18
C ARG A 94 36.62 2.32 1.82
N VAL A 95 35.68 1.86 2.65
CA VAL A 95 34.25 1.98 2.41
C VAL A 95 33.61 2.87 3.48
N VAL A 96 32.76 3.80 3.05
CA VAL A 96 31.94 4.63 3.94
C VAL A 96 30.48 4.26 3.73
N GLY A 97 29.87 3.67 4.74
CA GLY A 97 28.43 3.37 4.77
C GLY A 97 27.65 4.48 5.45
N VAL A 98 26.67 5.05 4.77
CA VAL A 98 25.73 6.01 5.38
C VAL A 98 24.47 5.26 5.80
N VAL A 99 24.21 5.20 7.10
CA VAL A 99 23.09 4.44 7.68
C VAL A 99 22.36 5.29 8.72
N GLY A 100 21.06 5.06 8.91
CA GLY A 100 20.28 5.71 9.96
C GLY A 100 20.79 5.38 11.37
N ILE A 101 20.66 6.34 12.30
CA ILE A 101 21.20 6.26 13.68
C ILE A 101 20.73 5.02 14.46
N GLY A 102 19.54 4.49 14.17
CA GLY A 102 19.00 3.30 14.82
C GLY A 102 19.72 2.00 14.48
N HIS A 103 20.39 1.93 13.32
CA HIS A 103 21.03 0.70 12.83
C HIS A 103 22.50 0.60 13.22
N VAL A 104 23.15 1.73 13.52
CA VAL A 104 24.57 1.80 13.90
C VAL A 104 24.92 0.82 15.04
N PRO A 105 24.20 0.79 16.19
CA PRO A 105 24.55 -0.14 17.27
C PRO A 105 24.35 -1.62 16.87
N GLY A 106 23.33 -1.92 16.05
CA GLY A 106 23.07 -3.27 15.55
C GLY A 106 24.15 -3.77 14.61
N ILE A 107 24.62 -2.90 13.70
CA ILE A 107 25.71 -3.19 12.77
C ILE A 107 27.02 -3.47 13.52
N VAL A 108 27.37 -2.63 14.50
CA VAL A 108 28.62 -2.79 15.27
C VAL A 108 28.62 -4.12 16.04
N GLN A 109 27.51 -4.51 16.66
CA GLN A 109 27.43 -5.77 17.41
C GLN A 109 27.54 -7.02 16.53
N ARG A 110 27.14 -6.91 15.26
CA ARG A 110 27.04 -8.01 14.29
C ARG A 110 28.19 -8.06 13.31
N TRP A 111 29.06 -7.05 13.32
CA TRP A 111 30.22 -6.97 12.44
C TRP A 111 31.12 -8.21 12.62
N GLY A 112 31.41 -8.90 11.51
CA GLY A 112 32.21 -10.13 11.52
C GLY A 112 31.47 -11.40 11.97
N LYS A 113 30.20 -11.30 12.34
CA LYS A 113 29.37 -12.45 12.79
C LYS A 113 28.31 -12.87 11.77
N VAL A 114 27.99 -12.02 10.80
CA VAL A 114 27.02 -12.29 9.73
C VAL A 114 27.74 -12.94 8.56
N HIS A 115 27.19 -14.06 8.08
CA HIS A 115 27.69 -14.80 6.94
C HIS A 115 26.69 -14.79 5.78
N GLN A 116 27.16 -15.14 4.58
CA GLN A 116 26.33 -15.12 3.37
C GLN A 116 25.14 -16.09 3.46
N GLU A 117 25.25 -17.14 4.29
CA GLU A 117 24.21 -18.13 4.55
C GLU A 117 22.99 -17.55 5.31
N ASP A 118 23.16 -16.43 6.00
CA ASP A 118 22.10 -15.77 6.78
C ASP A 118 21.16 -14.92 5.93
N ILE A 119 21.50 -14.65 4.66
CA ILE A 119 20.78 -13.72 3.78
C ILE A 119 19.63 -14.36 2.98
N PRO A 120 19.79 -15.57 2.38
CA PRO A 120 18.71 -16.20 1.61
C PRO A 120 17.39 -16.36 2.38
N PRO A 121 17.38 -16.71 3.69
CA PRO A 121 16.14 -16.78 4.47
C PRO A 121 15.44 -15.42 4.61
N LEU A 122 16.19 -14.32 4.66
CA LEU A 122 15.65 -12.95 4.81
C LEU A 122 14.98 -12.43 3.54
N LEU A 123 15.34 -12.96 2.38
CA LEU A 123 14.78 -12.55 1.08
C LEU A 123 13.54 -13.37 0.68
N TYR A 124 13.17 -14.37 1.48
CA TYR A 124 12.04 -15.24 1.19
C TYR A 124 10.72 -14.58 1.62
N ILE A 125 9.89 -14.22 0.63
CA ILE A 125 8.54 -13.70 0.88
C ILE A 125 7.56 -14.88 0.81
N PRO A 126 6.80 -15.19 1.88
CA PRO A 126 5.86 -16.29 1.85
C PRO A 126 4.73 -16.00 0.83
N PRO A 127 4.27 -17.01 0.08
CA PRO A 127 3.18 -16.84 -0.87
C PRO A 127 1.89 -16.43 -0.16
N PRO A 128 1.02 -15.61 -0.79
CA PRO A 128 -0.22 -15.15 -0.17
C PRO A 128 -1.14 -16.32 0.15
N THR A 129 -1.69 -16.31 1.36
CA THR A 129 -2.60 -17.34 1.85
C THR A 129 -3.91 -17.36 1.05
N LEU A 130 -4.56 -18.53 0.97
CA LEU A 130 -5.84 -18.69 0.28
C LEU A 130 -6.90 -17.71 0.82
N THR A 131 -6.88 -17.43 2.12
CA THR A 131 -7.77 -16.45 2.76
C THR A 131 -7.61 -15.04 2.20
N SER A 132 -6.38 -14.57 1.98
CA SER A 132 -6.13 -13.25 1.37
C SER A 132 -6.72 -13.14 -0.04
N ARG A 133 -6.66 -14.23 -0.81
CA ARG A 133 -7.27 -14.30 -2.15
C ARG A 133 -8.80 -14.24 -2.07
N ILE A 134 -9.40 -15.01 -1.15
CA ILE A 134 -10.86 -15.04 -0.95
C ILE A 134 -11.38 -13.67 -0.52
N VAL A 135 -10.73 -13.01 0.45
CA VAL A 135 -11.12 -11.68 0.93
C VAL A 135 -11.05 -10.64 -0.19
N ARG A 136 -10.00 -10.66 -1.01
CA ARG A 136 -9.84 -9.75 -2.15
C ARG A 136 -10.95 -9.94 -3.21
N ILE A 137 -11.31 -11.19 -3.49
CA ILE A 137 -12.40 -11.52 -4.42
C ILE A 137 -13.74 -11.10 -3.83
N GLY A 138 -13.99 -11.42 -2.55
CA GLY A 138 -15.19 -11.06 -1.83
C GLY A 138 -15.42 -9.55 -1.78
N ALA A 139 -14.37 -8.76 -1.52
CA ALA A 139 -14.45 -7.30 -1.52
C ALA A 139 -14.84 -6.75 -2.91
N LYS A 140 -14.24 -7.27 -4.00
CA LYS A 140 -14.58 -6.87 -5.37
C LYS A 140 -16.03 -7.25 -5.73
N LEU A 141 -16.45 -8.46 -5.38
CA LEU A 141 -17.82 -8.93 -5.61
C LEU A 141 -18.83 -8.14 -4.79
N SER A 142 -18.48 -7.75 -3.57
CA SER A 142 -19.33 -6.92 -2.70
C SER A 142 -19.62 -5.58 -3.36
N VAL A 143 -18.60 -4.88 -3.88
CA VAL A 143 -18.77 -3.60 -4.57
C VAL A 143 -19.67 -3.76 -5.81
N VAL A 144 -19.43 -4.78 -6.63
CA VAL A 144 -20.26 -5.05 -7.82
C VAL A 144 -21.71 -5.37 -7.43
N GLY A 145 -21.91 -6.18 -6.40
CA GLY A 145 -23.23 -6.53 -5.88
C GLY A 145 -23.99 -5.30 -5.38
N LEU A 146 -23.32 -4.40 -4.67
CA LEU A 146 -23.91 -3.16 -4.16
C LEU A 146 -24.33 -2.21 -5.28
N VAL A 147 -23.51 -2.12 -6.33
CA VAL A 147 -23.83 -1.33 -7.54
C VAL A 147 -25.03 -1.93 -8.29
N LEU A 148 -25.04 -3.24 -8.54
CA LEU A 148 -26.15 -3.92 -9.22
C LEU A 148 -27.45 -3.80 -8.42
N TRP A 149 -27.39 -3.99 -7.10
CA TRP A 149 -28.54 -3.84 -6.22
C TRP A 149 -29.06 -2.40 -6.25
N GLY A 150 -28.18 -1.41 -6.13
CA GLY A 150 -28.52 0.02 -6.25
C GLY A 150 -29.17 0.35 -7.60
N CYS A 151 -28.60 -0.11 -8.71
CA CYS A 151 -29.18 0.09 -10.04
C CYS A 151 -30.56 -0.56 -10.19
N SER A 152 -30.75 -1.78 -9.68
CA SER A 152 -32.04 -2.48 -9.74
C SER A 152 -33.15 -1.81 -8.92
N ARG A 153 -32.78 -1.04 -7.89
CA ARG A 153 -33.71 -0.27 -7.05
C ARG A 153 -34.03 1.11 -7.63
N ILE A 154 -33.10 1.72 -8.36
CA ILE A 154 -33.22 3.10 -8.87
C ILE A 154 -33.79 3.13 -10.29
N LEU A 155 -33.48 2.13 -11.13
CA LEU A 155 -34.02 2.03 -12.48
C LEU A 155 -35.29 1.15 -12.47
N PRO A 156 -36.47 1.68 -12.82
CA PRO A 156 -37.59 0.82 -13.20
C PRO A 156 -37.20 0.15 -14.51
N ILE A 157 -36.70 -1.08 -14.44
CA ILE A 157 -36.41 -1.88 -15.64
C ILE A 157 -37.75 -2.03 -16.37
N PRO A 158 -37.93 -1.46 -17.57
CA PRO A 158 -39.12 -1.76 -18.35
C PRO A 158 -39.07 -3.26 -18.60
N LYS A 159 -40.10 -3.98 -18.12
CA LYS A 159 -40.27 -5.40 -18.37
C LYS A 159 -40.58 -5.61 -19.86
N VAL A 160 -39.57 -5.50 -20.70
CA VAL A 160 -39.66 -5.87 -22.12
C VAL A 160 -39.42 -7.38 -22.18
N TYR A 161 -40.48 -8.14 -21.91
CA TYR A 161 -40.46 -9.56 -22.22
C TYR A 161 -40.58 -9.69 -23.74
N PRO A 162 -39.60 -10.28 -24.44
CA PRO A 162 -39.77 -10.55 -25.86
C PRO A 162 -40.98 -11.47 -26.03
N LYS A 163 -41.96 -11.04 -26.84
CA LYS A 163 -43.13 -11.86 -27.17
C LYS A 163 -42.63 -13.16 -27.79
N LEU A 164 -43.05 -14.30 -27.23
CA LEU A 164 -42.69 -15.64 -27.74
C LEU A 164 -43.00 -15.84 -29.24
N SER A 165 -43.95 -15.08 -29.78
CA SER A 165 -44.26 -15.10 -31.22
C SER A 165 -43.12 -14.58 -32.09
N GLU A 166 -42.34 -13.60 -31.61
CA GLU A 166 -41.20 -13.02 -32.35
C GLU A 166 -39.97 -13.93 -32.30
N LEU A 167 -39.74 -14.60 -31.17
CA LEU A 167 -38.70 -15.62 -31.07
C LEU A 167 -38.96 -16.80 -32.02
N LYS A 168 -40.23 -17.20 -32.17
CA LYS A 168 -40.60 -18.26 -33.13
C LYS A 168 -40.35 -17.85 -34.58
N THR A 169 -40.60 -16.60 -34.95
CA THR A 169 -40.37 -16.10 -36.32
C THR A 169 -38.89 -15.91 -36.62
N VAL A 170 -38.10 -15.42 -35.67
CA VAL A 170 -36.64 -15.29 -35.82
C VAL A 170 -35.99 -16.66 -35.96
N VAL A 171 -36.39 -17.64 -35.16
CA VAL A 171 -35.88 -19.02 -35.29
C VAL A 171 -36.29 -19.61 -36.64
N GLN A 172 -37.53 -19.45 -37.10
CA GLN A 172 -37.92 -19.98 -38.42
C GLN A 172 -37.16 -19.33 -39.59
N ASN A 173 -36.87 -18.04 -39.54
CA ASN A 173 -36.10 -17.34 -40.59
C ASN A 173 -34.61 -17.68 -40.59
N VAL A 174 -34.05 -18.18 -39.48
CA VAL A 174 -32.63 -18.60 -39.40
C VAL A 174 -32.44 -20.03 -39.94
N PHE A 175 -33.52 -20.81 -40.05
CA PHE A 175 -33.50 -22.21 -40.50
C PHE A 175 -34.05 -22.42 -41.94
N GLN A 176 -34.20 -21.35 -42.73
CA GLN A 176 -34.41 -21.39 -44.19
C GLN A 176 -33.14 -20.94 -44.91
#